data_AF-A0A5S9M4W0-F1
#
_entry.id   AF-A0A5S9M4W0-F1
#
_cell.length_a   1.000
_cell.length_b   1.000
_cell.length_c   1.000
_cell.angle_alpha   90.00
_cell.angle_beta   90.00
_cell.angle_gamma   90.00
#
_symmetry.space_group_name_H-M   'P 1'
#
loop_
_entity.id
_entity.type
_entity.pdbx_description
1 polymer ?
#
loop_
_entity_poly.entity_id
_entity_poly.type
_entity_poly.pdbx_seq_one_letter_code
_entity_poly.pdbx_strand_id
1 'polypeptide(L)'
;MRINHNIAALNTLNRLSANNGASQKNMEKLSSGLKINRAGDDAAGLAISEKKMRGQIRGLEMASKNAQDGISLIQTAEGALTETHSILQRVRELVVQAETLVHKIKVLTFNLSKMRLKLYNKKK
;
A
#
# COMPACT_ATOMS: atom_id res chain seq x y z
N MET A 1 -5.61 -12.71 78.48
CA MET A 1 -5.10 -11.80 77.43
C MET A 1 -3.59 -11.83 77.49
N ARG A 2 -2.88 -12.33 76.46
CA ARG A 2 -1.41 -12.36 76.45
C ARG A 2 -0.87 -11.05 75.86
N ILE A 3 0.00 -10.37 76.61
CA ILE A 3 0.52 -9.02 76.33
C ILE A 3 1.63 -9.03 75.25
N ASN A 4 2.25 -10.17 74.97
CA ASN A 4 3.42 -10.25 74.07
C ASN A 4 3.11 -10.25 72.57
N HIS A 5 1.85 -10.53 72.16
CA HIS A 5 1.50 -10.60 70.73
C HIS A 5 0.18 -9.88 70.50
N ASN A 6 0.22 -8.79 69.76
CA ASN A 6 -0.99 -8.06 69.36
C ASN A 6 -1.54 -8.66 68.05
N ILE A 7 -2.27 -9.76 68.17
CA ILE A 7 -2.87 -10.47 67.04
C ILE A 7 -3.87 -9.59 66.26
N ALA A 8 -4.56 -8.67 66.96
CA ALA A 8 -5.46 -7.71 66.32
C ALA A 8 -4.68 -6.75 65.40
N ALA A 9 -3.56 -6.18 65.88
CA ALA A 9 -2.69 -5.33 65.07
C ALA A 9 -2.02 -6.08 63.91
N LEU A 10 -1.66 -7.35 64.08
CA LEU A 10 -1.11 -8.17 62.98
C LEU A 10 -2.16 -8.47 61.91
N ASN A 11 -3.42 -8.73 62.30
CA ASN A 11 -4.51 -8.93 61.37
C ASN A 11 -4.83 -7.64 60.60
N THR A 12 -4.88 -6.49 61.28
CA THR A 12 -5.09 -5.20 60.61
C THR A 12 -3.93 -4.84 59.68
N LEU A 13 -2.68 -5.13 60.05
CA LEU A 13 -1.52 -4.95 59.17
C LEU A 13 -1.60 -5.82 57.91
N ASN A 14 -1.93 -7.12 58.05
CA ASN A 14 -2.09 -8.02 56.90
C ASN A 14 -3.22 -7.54 55.96
N ARG A 15 -4.35 -7.07 56.52
CA ARG A 15 -5.45 -6.48 55.75
C ARG A 15 -5.05 -5.18 55.06
N LEU A 16 -4.28 -4.32 55.73
CA LEU A 16 -3.76 -3.08 55.16
C LEU A 16 -2.77 -3.36 54.03
N SER A 17 -1.85 -4.31 54.19
CA SER A 17 -0.91 -4.72 53.14
C SER A 17 -1.63 -5.28 51.91
N ALA A 18 -2.68 -6.09 52.11
CA ALA A 18 -3.52 -6.58 51.02
C ALA A 18 -4.26 -5.44 50.30
N ASN A 19 -4.80 -4.47 51.04
CA ASN A 19 -5.50 -3.31 50.48
C ASN A 19 -4.54 -2.37 49.71
N ASN A 20 -3.35 -2.11 50.25
CA ASN A 20 -2.31 -1.34 49.57
C ASN A 20 -1.90 -2.01 48.26
N GLY A 21 -1.72 -3.34 48.26
CA GLY A 21 -1.44 -4.10 47.04
C GLY A 21 -2.55 -4.01 45.99
N ALA A 22 -3.83 -4.07 46.40
CA ALA A 22 -4.97 -3.89 45.50
C ALA A 22 -5.06 -2.47 44.94
N SER A 23 -4.85 -1.45 45.79
CA SER A 23 -4.84 -0.04 45.38
C SER A 23 -3.72 0.26 44.38
N GLN A 24 -2.54 -0.32 44.57
CA GLN A 24 -1.42 -0.17 43.64
C GLN A 24 -1.72 -0.81 42.26
N LYS A 25 -2.35 -1.99 42.23
CA LYS A 25 -2.82 -2.61 40.97
C LYS A 25 -3.89 -1.77 40.27
N ASN A 26 -4.81 -1.17 41.02
CA ASN A 26 -5.82 -0.29 40.46
C ASN A 26 -5.20 0.99 39.86
N MET A 27 -4.19 1.57 40.52
CA MET A 27 -3.42 2.68 39.96
C MET A 27 -2.67 2.29 38.68
N GLU A 28 -2.11 1.08 38.59
CA GLU A 28 -1.44 0.58 37.38
C GLU A 28 -2.42 0.45 36.20
N LYS A 29 -3.64 -0.06 36.45
CA LYS A 29 -4.73 -0.12 35.46
C LYS A 29 -5.21 1.26 35.02
N LEU A 30 -5.36 2.17 35.97
CA LEU A 30 -5.75 3.54 35.67
C LEU A 30 -4.68 4.27 34.84
N SER A 31 -3.40 4.11 35.19
CA SER A 31 -2.28 4.78 34.52
C SER A 31 -2.02 4.26 33.09
N SER A 32 -2.28 2.98 32.83
CA SER A 32 -2.10 2.36 31.51
C SER A 32 -3.35 2.46 30.63
N GLY A 33 -4.53 2.65 31.24
CA GLY A 33 -5.82 2.57 30.56
C GLY A 33 -6.19 1.16 30.08
N LEU A 34 -5.38 0.14 30.39
CA LEU A 34 -5.61 -1.24 29.98
C LEU A 34 -6.18 -2.05 31.14
N LYS A 35 -7.22 -2.84 30.84
CA LYS A 35 -7.87 -3.72 31.83
C LYS A 35 -6.93 -4.84 32.34
N ILE A 36 -6.02 -5.31 31.48
CA ILE A 36 -5.08 -6.42 31.75
C ILE A 36 -3.66 -5.91 31.51
N ASN A 37 -2.89 -5.68 32.58
CA ASN A 37 -1.49 -5.23 32.50
C ASN A 37 -0.47 -6.31 32.80
N ARG A 38 -0.85 -7.32 33.58
CA ARG A 38 0.03 -8.40 34.01
C ARG A 38 -0.50 -9.75 33.58
N ALA A 39 0.40 -10.66 33.21
CA ALA A 39 0.06 -12.05 32.91
C ALA A 39 -0.57 -12.77 34.12
N GLY A 40 -0.36 -12.28 35.34
CA GLY A 40 -1.00 -12.79 36.55
C GLY A 40 -2.44 -12.34 36.77
N ASP A 41 -2.93 -11.30 36.08
CA ASP A 41 -4.31 -10.85 36.18
C ASP A 41 -5.23 -11.62 35.23
N ASP A 42 -4.78 -11.86 33.99
CA ASP A 42 -5.42 -12.76 33.01
C ASP A 42 -4.40 -13.19 31.94
N ALA A 43 -3.78 -14.36 32.14
CA ALA A 43 -2.78 -14.90 31.23
C ALA A 43 -3.35 -15.20 29.83
N ALA A 44 -4.60 -15.66 29.77
CA ALA A 44 -5.27 -16.00 28.51
C ALA A 44 -5.67 -14.75 27.73
N GLY A 45 -6.26 -13.76 28.41
CA GLY A 45 -6.63 -12.48 27.82
C GLY A 45 -5.42 -11.69 27.34
N LEU A 46 -4.32 -11.68 28.11
CA LEU A 46 -3.07 -11.05 27.67
C LEU A 46 -2.46 -11.79 26.47
N ALA A 47 -2.43 -13.12 26.46
CA ALA A 47 -1.89 -13.89 25.34
C ALA A 47 -2.68 -13.67 24.04
N ILE A 48 -4.02 -13.63 24.11
CA ILE A 48 -4.86 -13.35 22.95
C ILE A 48 -4.65 -11.91 22.47
N SER A 49 -4.63 -10.94 23.38
CA SER A 49 -4.50 -9.52 23.02
C SER A 49 -3.13 -9.20 22.43
N GLU A 50 -2.05 -9.62 23.10
CA GLU A 50 -0.67 -9.28 22.72
C GLU A 50 -0.13 -10.11 21.56
N LYS A 51 -0.37 -11.43 21.54
CA LYS A 51 0.18 -12.27 20.46
C LYS A 51 -0.76 -12.38 19.27
N LYS A 52 -2.04 -12.64 19.50
CA LYS A 52 -2.98 -12.89 18.39
C LYS A 52 -3.47 -11.58 17.78
N MET A 53 -4.09 -10.70 18.57
CA MET A 53 -4.73 -9.50 18.02
C MET A 53 -3.70 -8.45 17.57
N ARG A 54 -2.73 -8.07 18.40
CA ARG A 54 -1.66 -7.14 17.97
C ARG A 54 -0.79 -7.70 16.84
N GLY A 55 -0.60 -9.02 16.78
CA GLY A 55 0.08 -9.67 15.67
C GLY A 55 -0.70 -9.55 14.36
N GLN A 56 -2.00 -9.85 14.42
CA GLN A 56 -2.91 -9.71 13.27
C GLN A 56 -3.07 -8.26 12.83
N ILE A 57 -3.21 -7.30 13.75
CA ILE A 57 -3.32 -5.87 13.42
C ILE A 57 -2.08 -5.41 12.64
N ARG A 58 -0.87 -5.70 13.15
CA ARG A 58 0.37 -5.37 12.43
C ARG A 58 0.46 -6.07 11.06
N GLY A 59 0.02 -7.32 10.98
CA GLY A 59 -0.06 -8.05 9.72
C GLY A 59 -1.02 -7.39 8.72
N LEU A 60 -2.19 -6.95 9.17
CA LEU A 60 -3.19 -6.27 8.36
C LEU A 60 -2.73 -4.86 7.94
N GLU A 61 -2.06 -4.11 8.82
CA GLU A 61 -1.45 -2.82 8.49
C GLU A 61 -0.41 -2.98 7.37
N MET A 62 0.46 -3.99 7.48
CA MET A 62 1.43 -4.31 6.43
C MET A 62 0.74 -4.78 5.15
N ALA A 63 -0.30 -5.60 5.24
CA ALA A 63 -1.07 -6.02 4.06
C ALA A 63 -1.74 -4.83 3.35
N SER A 64 -2.29 -3.88 4.11
CA SER A 64 -2.86 -2.65 3.58
C SER A 64 -1.80 -1.82 2.87
N LYS A 65 -0.63 -1.64 3.49
CA LYS A 65 0.50 -0.94 2.87
C LYS A 65 0.94 -1.62 1.57
N ASN A 66 1.10 -2.95 1.59
CA ASN A 66 1.49 -3.72 0.41
C ASN A 66 0.46 -3.62 -0.72
N ALA A 67 -0.83 -3.59 -0.40
CA ALA A 67 -1.89 -3.38 -1.39
C ALA A 67 -1.79 -1.98 -2.01
N GLN A 68 -1.47 -0.97 -1.20
CA GLN A 68 -1.30 0.41 -1.65
C GLN A 68 -0.06 0.59 -2.54
N ASP A 69 1.04 -0.08 -2.18
CA ASP A 69 2.25 -0.15 -3.01
C ASP A 69 1.94 -0.87 -4.34
N GLY A 70 1.16 -1.96 -4.30
CA GLY A 70 0.69 -2.66 -5.50
C GLY A 70 -0.16 -1.78 -6.42
N ILE A 71 -1.08 -0.99 -5.86
CA ILE A 71 -1.87 0.00 -6.61
C ILE A 71 -0.94 1.03 -7.27
N SER A 72 0.05 1.54 -6.53
CA SER A 72 0.99 2.55 -7.05
C SER A 72 1.85 2.00 -8.19
N LEU A 73 2.25 0.73 -8.13
CA LEU A 73 2.94 0.03 -9.21
C LEU A 73 2.04 -0.11 -10.44
N ILE A 74 0.78 -0.52 -10.26
CA ILE A 74 -0.19 -0.66 -11.36
C ILE A 74 -0.43 0.70 -12.02
N GLN A 75 -0.61 1.78 -11.26
CA GLN A 75 -0.78 3.13 -11.81
C GLN A 75 0.44 3.57 -12.64
N THR A 76 1.65 3.25 -12.17
CA THR A 76 2.88 3.53 -12.93
C THR A 76 2.92 2.73 -14.24
N ALA A 77 2.51 1.46 -14.19
CA ALA A 77 2.40 0.61 -15.38
C ALA A 77 1.32 1.11 -16.36
N GLU A 78 0.15 1.54 -15.87
CA GLU A 78 -0.91 2.13 -16.69
C GLU A 78 -0.46 3.43 -17.38
N GLY A 79 0.28 4.28 -16.67
CA GLY A 79 0.90 5.48 -17.25
C GLY A 79 1.88 5.12 -18.37
N ALA A 80 2.77 4.14 -18.13
CA ALA A 80 3.70 3.66 -19.15
C ALA A 80 2.97 3.05 -20.35
N LEU A 81 1.93 2.26 -20.12
CA LEU A 81 1.11 1.67 -21.19
C LEU A 81 0.40 2.73 -22.02
N THR A 82 -0.09 3.80 -21.39
CA THR A 82 -0.71 4.93 -22.08
C THR A 82 0.29 5.60 -23.04
N GLU A 83 1.53 5.80 -22.60
CA GLU A 83 2.59 6.31 -23.47
C GLU A 83 2.90 5.34 -24.63
N THR A 84 3.01 4.03 -24.35
CA THR A 84 3.21 3.04 -25.44
C THR A 84 2.06 3.03 -26.43
N HIS A 85 0.82 3.22 -25.98
CA HIS A 85 -0.35 3.30 -26.86
C HIS A 85 -0.27 4.51 -27.78
N SER A 86 0.07 5.69 -27.24
CA SER A 86 0.28 6.91 -28.01
C SER A 86 1.40 6.77 -29.05
N ILE A 87 2.51 6.12 -28.68
CA ILE A 87 3.60 5.82 -29.61
C ILE A 87 3.12 4.89 -30.73
N LEU A 88 2.37 3.83 -30.43
CA LEU A 88 1.85 2.91 -31.43
C LEU A 88 0.86 3.59 -32.39
N GLN A 89 0.01 4.48 -31.88
CA GLN A 89 -0.86 5.31 -32.72
C GLN A 89 -0.02 6.18 -33.66
N ARG A 90 1.03 6.82 -33.14
CA ARG A 90 1.93 7.66 -33.95
C ARG A 90 2.66 6.84 -35.02
N VAL A 91 3.13 5.64 -34.69
CA VAL A 91 3.75 4.73 -35.67
C VAL A 91 2.76 4.37 -36.77
N ARG A 92 1.50 4.06 -36.41
CA ARG A 92 0.45 3.78 -37.40
C ARG A 92 0.23 4.98 -38.34
N GLU A 93 0.16 6.19 -37.81
CA GLU A 93 0.05 7.40 -38.64
C GLU A 93 1.24 7.55 -39.58
N LEU A 94 2.46 7.33 -39.09
CA LEU A 94 3.69 7.43 -39.90
C LEU A 94 3.71 6.40 -41.03
N VAL A 95 3.23 5.18 -40.81
CA VAL A 95 3.11 4.14 -41.84
C VAL A 95 2.13 4.58 -42.94
N VAL A 96 0.94 5.06 -42.56
CA VAL A 96 -0.07 5.55 -43.53
C VAL A 96 0.45 6.77 -44.30
N GLN A 97 1.18 7.67 -43.63
CA GLN A 97 1.82 8.81 -44.27
C GLN A 97 2.90 8.37 -45.27
N ALA A 98 3.73 7.38 -44.92
CA ALA A 98 4.75 6.83 -45.81
C ALA A 98 4.12 6.22 -47.08
N GLU A 99 3.04 5.44 -46.94
CA GLU A 99 2.31 4.89 -48.09
C GLU A 99 1.74 5.99 -48.99
N THR A 100 1.14 7.03 -48.39
CA THR A 100 0.59 8.18 -49.12
C THR A 100 1.68 8.95 -49.87
N LEU A 101 2.85 9.15 -49.25
CA LEU A 101 3.99 9.82 -49.88
C LEU A 101 4.53 9.00 -51.07
N VAL A 102 4.66 7.68 -50.92
CA VAL A 102 5.07 6.78 -52.02
C VAL A 102 4.08 6.87 -53.19
N HIS A 103 2.77 6.90 -52.91
CA HIS A 103 1.76 7.06 -53.96
C HIS A 103 1.89 8.40 -54.68
N LYS A 104 2.04 9.51 -53.95
CA LYS A 104 2.25 10.85 -54.53
C LYS A 104 3.48 10.90 -55.44
N ILE A 105 4.60 10.30 -55.02
CA ILE A 105 5.82 10.21 -55.82
C ILE A 105 5.56 9.46 -57.13
N LYS A 106 4.87 8.31 -57.09
CA LYS A 106 4.52 7.54 -58.29
C LYS A 106 3.67 8.34 -59.28
N VAL A 107 2.70 9.11 -58.80
CA VAL A 107 1.85 9.94 -59.67
C VAL A 107 2.65 11.06 -60.34
N LEU A 108 3.52 11.72 -59.58
CA LEU A 108 4.38 12.78 -60.13
C LEU A 108 5.34 12.24 -61.19
N THR A 109 5.99 11.09 -60.94
CA THR A 109 6.91 10.48 -61.92
C THR A 109 6.19 10.02 -63.18
N PHE A 110 4.96 9.52 -63.06
CA PHE A 110 4.12 9.19 -64.21
C PHE A 110 3.74 10.43 -65.03
N ASN A 111 3.32 11.52 -64.38
CA ASN A 111 2.96 12.77 -65.05
C ASN A 111 4.16 13.41 -65.77
N LEU A 112 5.33 13.41 -65.14
CA LEU A 112 6.59 13.84 -65.76
C LEU A 112 6.95 13.02 -67.00
N SER A 113 6.78 11.69 -66.92
CA SER A 113 6.99 10.79 -68.06
C SER A 113 6.04 11.10 -69.23
N LYS A 114 4.75 11.30 -68.95
CA LYS A 114 3.76 11.70 -69.98
C LYS A 114 4.11 13.06 -70.61
N MET A 115 4.54 14.02 -69.80
CA MET A 115 4.89 15.36 -70.30
C MET A 115 6.15 15.33 -71.15
N ARG A 116 7.17 14.55 -70.75
CA ARG A 116 8.37 14.30 -71.57
C ARG A 116 8.03 13.66 -72.91
N LEU A 117 7.13 12.66 -72.93
CA LEU A 117 6.69 12.02 -74.16
C LEU A 117 5.95 13.00 -75.09
N LYS A 118 5.05 13.83 -74.53
CA LYS A 118 4.37 14.90 -75.28
C LYS A 118 5.36 15.89 -75.88
N LEU A 119 6.38 16.31 -75.12
CA LEU A 119 7.40 17.24 -75.61
C LEU A 119 8.27 16.60 -76.70
N TYR A 120 8.59 15.31 -76.59
CA TYR A 120 9.33 14.57 -77.62
C TYR A 120 8.53 14.49 -78.92
N ASN A 121 7.25 14.14 -78.84
CA ASN A 121 6.37 14.06 -80.02
C ASN A 121 6.06 15.41 -80.67
N LYS A 122 6.22 16.53 -79.94
CA LYS A 122 6.02 17.89 -80.48
C LYS A 122 7.26 18.45 -81.19
N LYS A 123 8.42 17.81 -81.03
CA LYS A 123 9.69 18.18 -81.68
C LYS A 123 9.98 17.37 -82.96
N LYS A 124 9.24 16.29 -83.21
CA LYS A 124 9.17 15.61 -84.51
C LYS A 124 8.09 16.28 -85.36
#